data_AF-A0A950IGR9-F1
#
_entry.id   AF-A0A950IGR9-F1
#
_cell.length_a   1.000
_cell.length_b   1.000
_cell.length_c   1.000
_cell.angle_alpha   90.00
_cell.angle_beta   90.00
_cell.angle_gamma   90.00
#
_symmetry.space_group_name_H-M   'P 1'
#
loop_
_entity.id
_entity.type
_entity.pdbx_description
1 polymer ?
#
loop_
_entity_poly.entity_id
_entity_poly.type
_entity_poly.pdbx_seq_one_letter_code
_entity_poly.pdbx_strand_id
1 'polypeptide(L)'
;MRSPRASRFVALGACAALIAFVANAPVGADSSVAQTAAPLSPTPQPRNTVSATPAPDDAIEVVTLKAAVPGLNGAPSSSANDIAVTVAQALQGQNLHVTVPPNGTQLVLSGSTSAIRLAKNLIDQLDVEQKLVVLDTEIVEVDESVAKSLGLSFSSPVVTSTFPLTTSSVALTLNLLIRQGKGRVLADPRITTISGRTATIRAGDNIAILTTTGGGTGTVATTQLQTFQTGVTLDITPVVNAGNFITVALHPTVNSLAGVANGIPQIATRDTQTTVAMHEDETLVIGGLIQDTTTRTTTKIPLLGDLPLLGRVFRNEELDGQRNELIITVTPHVVRLVTPAPSKPVPTGTPPGDEGTRDARGNGSA
;
A
#
# COMPACT_ATOMS: atom_id res chain seq x y z
N MET A 1 -55.66 6.58 27.70
CA MET A 1 -54.40 7.32 27.95
C MET A 1 -53.41 6.36 28.59
N ARG A 2 -52.19 6.32 28.03
CA ARG A 2 -51.11 5.34 28.24
C ARG A 2 -50.30 5.61 29.51
N SER A 3 -49.92 4.54 30.22
CA SER A 3 -48.68 4.43 31.01
C SER A 3 -48.35 2.93 31.24
N PRO A 4 -47.09 2.55 31.54
CA PRO A 4 -46.43 1.44 30.85
C PRO A 4 -46.37 0.11 31.61
N ARG A 5 -46.21 -0.97 30.83
CA ARG A 5 -46.04 -2.36 31.27
C ARG A 5 -44.64 -2.59 31.87
N ALA A 6 -44.63 -3.19 33.05
CA ALA A 6 -43.53 -3.97 33.58
C ALA A 6 -43.58 -5.42 33.03
N SER A 7 -42.44 -6.00 32.70
CA SER A 7 -42.23 -7.45 32.51
C SER A 7 -40.75 -7.72 32.73
N ARG A 8 -40.36 -8.14 33.95
CA ARG A 8 -40.23 -9.53 34.44
C ARG A 8 -39.03 -10.29 33.84
N PHE A 9 -37.99 -10.36 34.68
CA PHE A 9 -36.97 -11.39 34.78
C PHE A 9 -37.55 -12.82 34.80
N VAL A 10 -36.90 -13.74 34.07
CA VAL A 10 -36.73 -15.15 34.48
C VAL A 10 -35.32 -15.58 34.05
N ALA A 11 -34.62 -16.26 34.96
CA ALA A 11 -33.27 -16.78 34.83
C ALA A 11 -33.27 -18.31 34.67
N LEU A 12 -32.07 -18.84 34.40
CA LEU A 12 -31.56 -20.22 34.51
C LEU A 12 -31.70 -21.19 33.32
N GLY A 13 -30.56 -21.78 32.96
CA GLY A 13 -30.43 -22.97 32.14
C GLY A 13 -28.98 -23.24 31.73
N ALA A 14 -28.18 -23.80 32.64
CA ALA A 14 -26.80 -24.24 32.41
C ALA A 14 -26.74 -25.49 31.52
N CYS A 15 -25.68 -25.65 30.73
CA CYS A 15 -25.18 -26.96 30.30
C CYS A 15 -23.68 -26.91 29.95
N ALA A 16 -22.97 -27.96 30.36
CA ALA A 16 -21.52 -28.08 30.52
C ALA A 16 -20.88 -29.06 29.52
N ALA A 17 -19.54 -29.15 29.62
CA ALA A 17 -18.60 -30.15 29.05
C ALA A 17 -18.06 -29.80 27.62
N LEU A 18 -16.79 -30.04 27.27
CA LEU A 18 -15.76 -30.93 27.83
C LEU A 18 -14.36 -30.44 27.43
N ILE A 19 -13.41 -30.53 28.38
CA ILE A 19 -11.97 -30.30 28.25
C ILE A 19 -11.29 -31.62 27.86
N ALA A 20 -10.30 -31.59 26.96
CA ALA A 20 -9.30 -32.64 26.85
C ALA A 20 -7.91 -32.07 26.56
N PHE A 21 -6.99 -32.42 27.46
CA PHE A 21 -5.58 -32.05 27.58
C PHE A 21 -4.78 -33.36 27.57
N VAL A 22 -3.74 -33.48 26.75
CA VAL A 22 -2.67 -34.50 26.82
C VAL A 22 -1.42 -33.83 26.23
N ALA A 23 -0.40 -33.40 26.97
CA ALA A 23 0.61 -34.09 27.80
C ALA A 23 1.72 -34.84 27.01
N ASN A 24 2.76 -34.06 26.66
CA ASN A 24 4.21 -34.23 26.92
C ASN A 24 5.03 -35.51 26.54
N ALA A 25 6.10 -35.25 25.75
CA ALA A 25 7.50 -35.77 25.77
C ALA A 25 7.82 -37.22 25.28
N PRO A 26 9.09 -37.55 24.85
CA PRO A 26 10.33 -36.76 24.88
C PRO A 26 11.13 -36.67 23.54
N VAL A 27 12.04 -35.69 23.50
CA VAL A 27 13.16 -35.58 22.55
C VAL A 27 14.34 -36.40 23.12
N GLY A 28 14.91 -37.28 22.28
CA GLY A 28 16.13 -38.05 22.56
C GLY A 28 16.99 -38.13 21.30
N ALA A 29 18.29 -37.95 21.49
CA ALA A 29 19.31 -37.69 20.48
C ALA A 29 19.84 -38.94 19.75
N ASP A 30 20.71 -38.64 18.77
CA ASP A 30 21.70 -39.48 18.07
C ASP A 30 21.24 -40.50 17.04
N SER A 31 21.65 -40.29 15.78
CA SER A 31 22.72 -41.08 15.14
C SER A 31 22.84 -40.75 13.65
N SER A 32 24.03 -40.34 13.24
CA SER A 32 24.48 -40.29 11.85
C SER A 32 24.29 -41.62 11.13
N VAL A 33 23.54 -41.64 10.04
CA VAL A 33 23.76 -42.60 8.94
C VAL A 33 23.57 -41.85 7.63
N ALA A 34 24.65 -41.74 6.86
CA ALA A 34 24.61 -41.30 5.49
C ALA A 34 23.72 -42.25 4.68
N GLN A 35 22.55 -41.77 4.25
CA GLN A 35 21.79 -42.40 3.18
C GLN A 35 22.08 -41.67 1.88
N THR A 36 22.84 -42.34 1.02
CA THR A 36 22.98 -42.07 -0.40
C THR A 36 21.61 -41.88 -1.02
N ALA A 37 21.21 -40.64 -1.25
CA ALA A 37 20.02 -40.32 -2.02
C ALA A 37 20.29 -40.66 -3.50
N ALA A 38 19.55 -41.63 -4.03
CA ALA A 38 19.44 -41.85 -5.46
C ALA A 38 18.95 -40.56 -6.14
N PRO A 39 19.42 -40.21 -7.35
CA PRO A 39 18.98 -39.00 -8.02
C PRO A 39 17.48 -39.09 -8.33
N LEU A 40 16.73 -38.14 -7.78
CA LEU A 40 15.33 -37.91 -8.13
C LEU A 40 15.22 -37.76 -9.65
N SER A 41 14.46 -38.65 -10.28
CA SER A 41 14.06 -38.48 -11.67
C SER A 41 13.35 -37.13 -11.81
N PRO A 42 13.69 -36.29 -12.80
CA PRO A 42 13.01 -35.02 -12.97
C PRO A 42 11.53 -35.27 -13.28
N THR A 43 10.66 -34.78 -12.40
CA THR A 43 9.24 -34.61 -12.70
C THR A 43 9.12 -33.89 -14.04
N PRO A 44 8.41 -34.43 -15.05
CA PRO A 44 8.26 -33.73 -16.30
C PRO A 44 7.48 -32.45 -16.05
N GLN A 45 8.14 -31.30 -16.21
CA GLN A 45 7.46 -30.02 -16.34
C GLN A 45 6.47 -30.12 -17.51
N PRO A 46 5.27 -29.50 -17.42
CA PRO A 46 4.39 -29.42 -18.57
C PRO A 46 5.14 -28.70 -19.69
N ARG A 47 5.51 -29.46 -20.71
CA ARG A 47 6.17 -28.96 -21.90
C ARG A 47 5.12 -28.11 -22.61
N ASN A 48 5.26 -26.80 -22.61
CA ASN A 48 4.50 -25.91 -23.50
C ASN A 48 4.95 -26.19 -24.94
N THR A 49 4.44 -27.28 -25.50
CA THR A 49 4.61 -27.67 -26.89
C THR A 49 3.63 -26.86 -27.73
N VAL A 50 4.10 -25.75 -28.31
CA VAL A 50 3.48 -25.20 -29.52
C VAL A 50 3.91 -26.10 -30.67
N SER A 51 3.23 -27.24 -30.82
CA SER A 51 3.40 -28.12 -31.98
C SER A 51 2.08 -28.77 -32.34
N ALA A 52 1.12 -27.92 -32.70
CA ALA A 52 0.15 -28.27 -33.71
C ALA A 52 0.63 -27.61 -35.02
N THR A 53 0.92 -28.40 -36.04
CA THR A 53 0.92 -27.88 -37.41
C THR A 53 -0.45 -27.22 -37.59
N PRO A 54 -0.53 -25.91 -37.92
CA PRO A 54 -1.81 -25.24 -38.05
C PRO A 54 -2.66 -26.02 -39.05
N ALA A 55 -3.96 -26.17 -38.77
CA ALA A 55 -4.88 -26.64 -39.80
C ALA A 55 -4.77 -25.70 -41.01
N PRO A 56 -5.08 -26.14 -42.24
CA PRO A 56 -4.93 -25.29 -43.45
C PRO A 56 -5.66 -23.94 -43.40
N ASP A 57 -6.62 -23.76 -42.48
CA ASP A 57 -7.37 -22.52 -42.24
C ASP A 57 -6.99 -21.80 -40.93
N ASP A 58 -5.99 -22.31 -40.19
CA ASP A 58 -5.49 -21.69 -38.96
C ASP A 58 -4.47 -20.60 -39.27
N ALA A 59 -4.72 -19.41 -38.73
CA ALA A 59 -3.83 -18.26 -38.83
C ALA A 59 -3.11 -18.04 -37.51
N ILE A 60 -1.94 -17.39 -37.58
CA ILE A 60 -1.21 -16.87 -36.42
C ILE A 60 -1.10 -15.37 -36.60
N GLU A 61 -1.51 -14.60 -35.60
CA GLU A 61 -1.45 -13.14 -35.62
C GLU A 61 -0.87 -12.59 -34.32
N VAL A 62 -0.02 -11.57 -34.43
CA VAL A 62 0.57 -10.87 -33.28
C VAL A 62 -0.15 -9.54 -33.10
N VAL A 63 -0.81 -9.36 -31.97
CA VAL A 63 -1.50 -8.12 -31.60
C VAL A 63 -0.65 -7.38 -30.57
N THR A 64 -0.32 -6.13 -30.85
CA THR A 64 0.37 -5.26 -29.87
C THR A 64 -0.67 -4.45 -29.11
N LEU A 65 -0.68 -4.58 -27.79
CA LEU A 65 -1.56 -3.84 -26.90
C LEU A 65 -1.05 -2.41 -26.73
N LYS A 66 -1.97 -1.45 -26.84
CA LYS A 66 -1.75 -0.01 -26.71
C LYS A 66 -1.56 0.39 -25.25
N ALA A 67 -2.32 -0.22 -24.34
CA ALA A 67 -2.37 0.17 -22.93
C ALA A 67 -1.60 -0.78 -21.99
N ALA A 68 -1.02 -1.87 -22.51
CA ALA A 68 -0.32 -2.83 -21.67
C ALA A 68 0.99 -2.26 -21.10
N VAL A 69 1.16 -2.40 -19.79
CA VAL A 69 2.39 -1.99 -19.09
C VAL A 69 3.34 -3.19 -19.00
N PRO A 70 4.60 -3.08 -19.46
CA PRO A 70 5.59 -4.15 -19.31
C PRO A 70 5.73 -4.58 -17.84
N GLY A 71 5.89 -5.87 -17.59
CA GLY A 71 6.17 -6.34 -16.24
C GLY A 71 7.57 -5.91 -15.77
N LEU A 72 7.74 -5.77 -14.46
CA LEU A 72 9.02 -5.42 -13.86
C LEU A 72 10.04 -6.54 -14.08
N ASN A 73 11.31 -6.19 -14.37
CA ASN A 73 12.41 -7.14 -14.54
C ASN A 73 12.18 -8.22 -15.63
N GLY A 74 11.51 -7.87 -16.73
CA GLY A 74 11.25 -8.81 -17.83
C GLY A 74 10.13 -9.82 -17.55
N ALA A 75 9.37 -9.63 -16.46
CA ALA A 75 8.13 -10.37 -16.26
C ALA A 75 7.10 -10.01 -17.35
N PRO A 76 6.21 -10.95 -17.72
CA PRO A 76 5.10 -10.64 -18.61
C PRO A 76 4.20 -9.58 -17.97
N SER A 77 3.57 -8.77 -18.82
CA SER A 77 2.64 -7.74 -18.36
C SER A 77 1.43 -8.35 -17.69
N SER A 78 1.12 -7.90 -16.47
CA SER A 78 -0.10 -8.28 -15.76
C SER A 78 -1.36 -7.92 -16.57
N SER A 79 -1.41 -6.72 -17.14
CA SER A 79 -2.52 -6.30 -18.03
C SER A 79 -2.63 -7.17 -19.29
N ALA A 80 -1.51 -7.58 -19.90
CA ALA A 80 -1.56 -8.47 -21.07
C ALA A 80 -2.06 -9.87 -20.69
N ASN A 81 -1.64 -10.39 -19.53
CA ASN A 81 -2.14 -11.67 -19.01
C ASN A 81 -3.63 -11.60 -18.69
N ASP A 82 -4.11 -10.54 -18.05
CA ASP A 82 -5.52 -10.37 -17.72
C ASP A 82 -6.39 -10.32 -18.98
N ILE A 83 -5.95 -9.59 -20.01
CA ILE A 83 -6.62 -9.54 -21.33
C ILE A 83 -6.59 -10.93 -21.98
N ALA A 84 -5.44 -11.61 -21.99
CA ALA A 84 -5.31 -12.94 -22.59
C ALA A 84 -6.25 -13.96 -21.95
N VAL A 85 -6.32 -13.97 -20.61
CA VAL A 85 -7.24 -14.84 -19.84
C VAL A 85 -8.69 -14.49 -20.14
N THR A 86 -9.04 -13.21 -20.17
CA THR A 86 -10.41 -12.76 -20.45
C THR A 86 -10.85 -13.15 -21.85
N VAL A 87 -10.00 -12.95 -22.86
CA VAL A 87 -10.30 -13.30 -24.27
C VAL A 87 -10.42 -14.82 -24.43
N ALA A 88 -9.50 -15.58 -23.84
CA ALA A 88 -9.55 -17.04 -23.87
C ALA A 88 -10.81 -17.59 -23.17
N GLN A 89 -11.27 -16.94 -22.11
CA GLN A 89 -12.50 -17.28 -21.41
C GLN A 89 -13.77 -16.90 -22.19
N ALA A 90 -13.82 -15.71 -22.78
CA ALA A 90 -14.98 -15.24 -23.53
C ALA A 90 -15.23 -16.04 -24.82
N LEU A 91 -14.17 -16.60 -25.41
CA LEU A 91 -14.22 -17.38 -26.66
C LEU A 91 -14.00 -18.88 -26.43
N GLN A 92 -14.32 -19.36 -25.22
CA GLN A 92 -14.29 -20.80 -24.92
C GLN A 92 -15.16 -21.58 -25.92
N GLY A 93 -14.58 -22.63 -26.51
CA GLY A 93 -15.24 -23.44 -27.53
C GLY A 93 -14.96 -23.03 -28.98
N GLN A 94 -14.24 -21.91 -29.21
CA GLN A 94 -13.66 -21.58 -30.51
C GLN A 94 -12.27 -22.21 -30.65
N ASN A 95 -11.84 -22.50 -31.88
CA ASN A 95 -10.45 -22.87 -32.16
C ASN A 95 -9.57 -21.61 -32.06
N LEU A 96 -9.23 -21.21 -30.83
CA LEU A 96 -8.40 -20.04 -30.52
C LEU A 96 -7.49 -20.35 -29.33
N HIS A 97 -6.20 -20.12 -29.52
CA HIS A 97 -5.18 -20.15 -28.50
C HIS A 97 -4.54 -18.76 -28.37
N VAL A 98 -4.36 -18.31 -27.14
CA VAL A 98 -3.80 -16.99 -26.81
C VAL A 98 -2.55 -17.20 -25.96
N THR A 99 -1.42 -16.65 -26.40
CA THR A 99 -0.15 -16.73 -25.68
C THR A 99 0.41 -15.33 -25.46
N VAL A 100 0.87 -15.06 -24.24
CA VAL A 100 1.61 -13.83 -23.91
C VAL A 100 3.11 -14.14 -23.98
N PRO A 101 3.86 -13.54 -24.93
CA PRO A 101 5.30 -13.68 -24.98
C PRO A 101 5.96 -12.96 -23.78
N PRO A 102 7.20 -13.32 -23.40
CA PRO A 102 7.93 -12.69 -22.29
C PRO A 102 8.15 -11.19 -22.47
N ASN A 103 8.14 -10.71 -23.71
CA ASN A 103 8.24 -9.29 -24.07
C ASN A 103 6.83 -8.66 -23.98
N GLY A 104 6.46 -8.30 -22.75
CA GLY A 104 5.09 -8.16 -22.27
C GLY A 104 4.25 -6.98 -22.76
N THR A 105 4.07 -6.80 -24.07
CA THR A 105 2.97 -5.96 -24.60
C THR A 105 2.28 -6.56 -25.82
N GLN A 106 2.70 -7.74 -26.25
CA GLN A 106 2.12 -8.43 -27.40
C GLN A 106 1.27 -9.61 -26.94
N LEU A 107 0.30 -9.98 -27.76
CA LEU A 107 -0.46 -11.22 -27.68
C LEU A 107 -0.24 -11.98 -28.97
N VAL A 108 0.06 -13.26 -28.88
CA VAL A 108 0.10 -14.17 -30.03
C VAL A 108 -1.20 -14.94 -30.03
N LEU A 109 -1.99 -14.73 -31.08
CA LEU A 109 -3.26 -15.41 -31.32
C LEU A 109 -3.03 -16.50 -32.37
N SER A 110 -3.49 -17.72 -32.12
CA SER A 110 -3.45 -18.80 -33.11
C SER A 110 -4.77 -19.55 -33.18
N GLY A 111 -5.22 -19.90 -34.38
CA GLY A 111 -6.45 -20.67 -34.60
C GLY A 111 -7.27 -20.16 -35.80
N SER A 112 -8.57 -20.42 -35.78
CA SER A 112 -9.46 -20.10 -36.92
C SER A 112 -9.57 -18.59 -37.16
N THR A 113 -9.58 -18.18 -38.44
CA THR A 113 -9.66 -16.75 -38.83
C THR A 113 -10.86 -16.02 -38.22
N SER A 114 -12.02 -16.68 -38.10
CA SER A 114 -13.22 -16.10 -37.48
C SER A 114 -13.01 -15.84 -35.98
N ALA A 115 -12.38 -16.77 -35.26
CA ALA A 115 -12.11 -16.63 -33.84
C ALA A 115 -11.08 -15.53 -33.57
N ILE A 116 -10.04 -15.42 -34.40
CA ILE A 116 -9.05 -14.33 -34.31
C ILE A 116 -9.71 -12.97 -34.55
N ARG A 117 -10.62 -12.84 -35.53
CA ARG A 117 -11.36 -11.59 -35.76
C ARG A 117 -12.22 -11.19 -34.55
N LEU A 118 -12.92 -12.14 -33.92
CA LEU A 118 -13.69 -11.89 -32.71
C LEU A 118 -12.78 -11.50 -31.54
N ALA A 119 -11.65 -12.20 -31.38
CA ALA A 119 -10.65 -11.90 -30.36
C ALA A 119 -10.12 -10.48 -30.51
N LYS A 120 -9.78 -10.05 -31.73
CA LYS A 120 -9.30 -8.68 -32.00
C LYS A 120 -10.33 -7.61 -31.66
N ASN A 121 -11.60 -7.81 -32.05
CA ASN A 121 -12.67 -6.89 -31.68
C ASN A 121 -12.84 -6.79 -30.15
N LEU A 122 -12.71 -7.91 -29.42
CA LEU A 122 -12.77 -7.90 -27.97
C LEU A 122 -11.54 -7.23 -27.34
N ILE A 123 -10.34 -7.51 -27.87
CA ILE A 123 -9.09 -6.87 -27.44
C ILE A 123 -9.19 -5.35 -27.64
N ASP A 124 -9.68 -4.88 -28.79
CA ASP A 124 -9.87 -3.45 -29.05
C ASP A 124 -10.83 -2.77 -28.06
N GLN A 125 -11.78 -3.52 -27.47
CA GLN A 125 -12.68 -3.01 -26.42
C GLN A 125 -12.05 -3.05 -25.02
N LEU A 126 -11.10 -3.97 -24.77
CA LEU A 126 -10.43 -4.15 -23.48
C LEU A 126 -9.14 -3.33 -23.34
N ASP A 127 -8.44 -3.08 -24.45
CA ASP A 127 -7.16 -2.38 -24.54
C ASP A 127 -7.37 -0.85 -24.56
N VAL A 128 -7.97 -0.35 -23.49
CA VAL A 128 -8.23 1.07 -23.27
C VAL A 128 -7.08 1.72 -22.51
N GLU A 129 -6.71 2.94 -22.90
CA GLU A 129 -5.66 3.70 -22.23
C GLU A 129 -5.97 3.88 -20.74
N GLN A 130 -5.05 3.41 -19.90
CA GLN A 130 -5.19 3.55 -18.45
C GLN A 130 -4.82 4.97 -18.02
N LYS A 131 -5.66 5.58 -17.19
CA LYS A 131 -5.42 6.92 -16.65
C LYS A 131 -4.34 6.87 -15.57
N LEU A 132 -3.49 7.89 -15.55
CA LEU A 132 -2.50 8.09 -14.50
C LEU A 132 -3.13 8.88 -13.34
N VAL A 133 -2.88 8.45 -12.11
CA VAL A 133 -3.43 9.07 -10.89
C VAL A 133 -2.28 9.42 -9.96
N VAL A 134 -2.23 10.68 -9.54
CA VAL A 134 -1.36 11.16 -8.45
C VAL A 134 -2.20 11.18 -7.19
N LEU A 135 -1.65 10.69 -6.08
CA LEU A 135 -2.28 10.74 -4.78
C LEU A 135 -1.39 11.49 -3.82
N ASP A 136 -1.97 12.53 -3.22
CA ASP A 136 -1.38 13.33 -2.16
C ASP A 136 -2.01 12.85 -0.85
N THR A 137 -1.19 12.35 0.07
CA THR A 137 -1.66 11.80 1.35
C THR A 137 -0.95 12.51 2.48
N GLU A 138 -1.70 12.99 3.47
CA GLU A 138 -1.15 13.62 4.67
C GLU A 138 -1.53 12.79 5.90
N ILE A 139 -0.54 12.53 6.75
CA ILE A 139 -0.70 11.77 7.98
C ILE A 139 -0.31 12.68 9.14
N VAL A 140 -1.26 13.00 10.00
CA VAL A 140 -1.08 13.95 11.11
C VAL A 140 -1.48 13.32 12.43
N GLU A 141 -0.64 13.51 13.44
CA GLU A 141 -0.95 13.17 14.83
C GLU A 141 -1.48 14.42 15.55
N VAL A 142 -2.65 14.33 16.20
CA VAL A 142 -3.34 15.44 16.86
C VAL A 142 -3.75 15.04 18.29
N ASP A 143 -3.79 15.99 19.21
CA ASP A 143 -4.31 15.78 20.58
C ASP A 143 -5.86 15.80 20.62
N GLU A 144 -6.51 14.87 21.33
CA GLU A 144 -7.99 14.68 21.38
C GLU A 144 -8.76 15.96 21.76
N SER A 145 -8.18 16.78 22.65
CA SER A 145 -8.83 18.01 23.14
C SER A 145 -9.13 19.01 22.02
N VAL A 146 -8.39 18.92 20.91
CA VAL A 146 -8.56 19.78 19.74
C VAL A 146 -9.51 19.15 18.72
N ALA A 147 -9.45 17.83 18.47
CA ALA A 147 -10.34 17.14 17.53
C ALA A 147 -11.83 17.29 17.88
N LYS A 148 -12.15 17.24 19.17
CA LYS A 148 -13.52 17.44 19.68
C LYS A 148 -14.01 18.89 19.54
N SER A 149 -13.10 19.86 19.57
CA SER A 149 -13.41 21.28 19.33
C SER A 149 -13.65 21.62 17.85
N LEU A 150 -13.24 20.72 16.94
CA LEU A 150 -13.46 20.81 15.49
C LEU A 150 -14.84 20.26 15.05
N GLY A 151 -15.64 19.70 15.96
CA GLY A 151 -16.97 19.17 15.64
C GLY A 151 -16.94 17.92 14.75
N LEU A 152 -15.82 17.19 14.75
CA LEU A 152 -15.65 15.90 14.09
C LEU A 152 -16.09 14.81 15.07
N SER A 153 -17.14 14.06 14.71
CA SER A 153 -17.60 12.91 15.48
C SER A 153 -17.24 11.62 14.76
N PHE A 154 -16.40 10.81 15.42
CA PHE A 154 -15.97 9.50 14.95
C PHE A 154 -16.94 8.44 15.48
N SER A 155 -17.98 8.11 14.71
CA SER A 155 -18.82 6.94 14.96
C SER A 155 -18.50 5.87 13.91
N SER A 156 -17.79 4.83 14.33
CA SER A 156 -17.25 3.79 13.46
C SER A 156 -18.25 3.26 12.41
N PRO A 157 -17.90 3.12 11.12
CA PRO A 157 -16.60 3.39 10.49
C PRO A 157 -16.53 4.71 9.69
N VAL A 158 -17.44 5.66 9.91
CA VAL A 158 -17.54 6.89 9.09
C VAL A 158 -17.40 8.15 9.94
N VAL A 159 -16.54 9.07 9.50
CA VAL A 159 -16.39 10.40 10.10
C VAL A 159 -17.52 11.30 9.60
N THR A 160 -18.28 11.88 10.52
CA THR A 160 -19.32 12.87 10.18
C THR A 160 -18.91 14.24 10.71
N SER A 161 -18.99 15.27 9.86
CA SER A 161 -18.73 16.66 10.23
C SER A 161 -20.03 17.45 10.33
N THR A 162 -20.07 18.44 11.23
CA THR A 162 -21.25 19.32 11.41
C THR A 162 -21.30 20.47 10.37
N PHE A 163 -20.24 20.63 9.56
CA PHE A 163 -20.11 21.68 8.54
C PHE A 163 -19.51 21.11 7.23
N PRO A 164 -19.82 21.69 6.06
CA PRO A 164 -19.23 21.27 4.78
C PRO A 164 -17.73 21.61 4.76
N LEU A 165 -16.88 20.58 4.73
CA LEU A 165 -15.43 20.73 4.69
C LEU A 165 -14.98 21.03 3.25
N THR A 166 -14.22 22.09 3.07
CA THR A 166 -13.49 22.39 1.81
C THR A 166 -12.00 22.17 2.02
N THR A 167 -11.26 21.85 0.95
CA THR A 167 -9.80 21.59 0.99
C THR A 167 -9.01 22.72 1.66
N SER A 168 -9.39 23.98 1.40
CA SER A 168 -8.77 25.16 2.03
C SER A 168 -9.04 25.25 3.53
N SER A 169 -10.22 24.82 3.99
CA SER A 169 -10.59 24.91 5.41
C SER A 169 -9.89 23.86 6.29
N VAL A 170 -9.65 22.66 5.75
CA VAL A 170 -8.91 21.60 6.44
C VAL A 170 -7.42 21.96 6.53
N ALA A 171 -6.80 22.29 5.39
CA ALA A 171 -5.37 22.61 5.34
C ALA A 171 -4.99 23.86 6.16
N LEU A 172 -5.82 24.91 6.16
CA LEU A 172 -5.58 26.12 6.96
C LEU A 172 -5.62 25.82 8.48
N THR A 173 -6.56 24.98 8.89
CA THR A 173 -6.80 24.65 10.29
C THR A 173 -5.72 23.69 10.82
N LEU A 174 -5.35 22.68 10.02
CA LEU A 174 -4.25 21.77 10.34
C LEU A 174 -2.92 22.53 10.53
N ASN A 175 -2.66 23.51 9.65
CA ASN A 175 -1.52 24.43 9.77
C ASN A 175 -1.56 25.29 11.03
N LEU A 176 -2.74 25.73 11.49
CA LEU A 176 -2.89 26.47 12.75
C LEU A 176 -2.60 25.58 13.98
N LEU A 177 -3.01 24.30 13.96
CA LEU A 177 -2.74 23.34 15.03
C LEU A 177 -1.25 23.02 15.16
N ILE A 178 -0.57 22.83 14.03
CA ILE A 178 0.87 22.61 13.98
C ILE A 178 1.60 23.84 14.56
N ARG A 179 1.16 25.06 14.21
CA ARG A 179 1.73 26.32 14.73
C ARG A 179 1.50 26.53 16.23
N GLN A 180 0.45 25.95 16.80
CA GLN A 180 0.16 26.00 18.24
C GLN A 180 0.80 24.86 19.03
N GLY A 181 1.56 23.97 18.37
CA GLY A 181 2.24 22.83 19.01
C GLY A 181 1.30 21.70 19.44
N LYS A 182 0.06 21.67 18.92
CA LYS A 182 -0.99 20.70 19.31
C LYS A 182 -1.27 19.63 18.26
N GLY A 183 -0.48 19.61 17.20
CA GLY A 183 -0.49 18.58 16.17
C GLY A 183 0.87 18.52 15.49
N ARG A 184 1.22 17.34 14.96
CA ARG A 184 2.50 17.09 14.29
C ARG A 184 2.26 16.25 13.03
N VAL A 185 2.74 16.75 11.89
CA VAL A 185 2.76 15.97 10.64
C VAL A 185 3.74 14.81 10.81
N LEU A 186 3.27 13.59 10.58
CA LEU A 186 4.10 12.39 10.61
C LEU A 186 4.72 12.11 9.25
N ALA A 187 3.93 12.27 8.20
CA ALA A 187 4.37 12.07 6.83
C ALA A 187 3.43 12.75 5.82
N ASP A 188 3.99 13.14 4.68
CA ASP A 188 3.29 13.65 3.50
C ASP A 188 3.71 12.85 2.26
N PRO A 189 3.34 11.56 2.16
CA PRO A 189 3.70 10.74 1.01
C PRO A 189 2.91 11.15 -0.23
N ARG A 190 3.66 11.37 -1.32
CA ARG A 190 3.12 11.64 -2.65
C ARG A 190 3.51 10.53 -3.61
N ILE A 191 2.53 9.94 -4.29
CA ILE A 191 2.75 8.81 -5.19
C ILE A 191 1.96 8.95 -6.48
N THR A 192 2.51 8.44 -7.57
CA THR A 192 1.83 8.38 -8.86
C THR A 192 1.76 6.94 -9.32
N THR A 193 0.58 6.51 -9.75
CA THR A 193 0.37 5.16 -10.27
C THR A 193 -0.71 5.16 -11.34
N ILE A 194 -0.76 4.08 -12.10
CA ILE A 194 -1.77 3.86 -13.12
C ILE A 194 -3.03 3.32 -12.45
N SER A 195 -4.21 3.72 -12.94
CA SER A 195 -5.50 3.20 -12.49
C SER A 195 -5.52 1.66 -12.51
N GLY A 196 -5.91 1.05 -11.40
CA GLY A 196 -5.94 -0.39 -11.17
C GLY A 196 -4.63 -0.99 -10.65
N ARG A 197 -3.56 -0.20 -10.51
CA ARG A 197 -2.25 -0.71 -10.08
C ARG A 197 -1.88 -0.26 -8.68
N THR A 198 -1.57 -1.24 -7.84
CA THR A 198 -1.03 -1.00 -6.51
C THR A 198 0.35 -0.37 -6.60
N ALA A 199 0.53 0.73 -5.88
CA ALA A 199 1.80 1.37 -5.68
C ALA A 199 2.09 1.45 -4.18
N THR A 200 3.35 1.31 -3.83
CA THR A 200 3.81 1.20 -2.44
C THR A 200 4.87 2.24 -2.16
N ILE A 201 4.71 2.99 -1.07
CA ILE A 201 5.76 3.81 -0.47
C ILE A 201 6.17 3.19 0.85
N ARG A 202 7.48 3.17 1.11
CA ARG A 202 8.08 2.84 2.40
C ARG A 202 9.07 3.95 2.74
N ALA A 203 8.85 4.64 3.84
CA ALA A 203 9.69 5.73 4.30
C ALA A 203 9.96 5.58 5.80
N GLY A 204 11.23 5.53 6.18
CA GLY A 204 11.67 5.46 7.57
C GLY A 204 12.91 4.62 7.76
N ASP A 205 13.30 4.39 9.00
CA ASP A 205 14.58 3.77 9.37
C ASP A 205 14.39 2.31 9.80
N ASN A 206 15.44 1.50 9.65
CA ASN A 206 15.48 0.15 10.19
C ASN A 206 16.23 0.14 11.52
N ILE A 207 15.55 -0.27 12.60
CA ILE A 207 16.17 -0.53 13.89
C ILE A 207 16.65 -1.98 13.90
N ALA A 208 17.95 -2.18 14.05
CA ALA A 208 18.54 -3.51 14.14
C ALA A 208 18.85 -3.88 15.59
N ILE A 209 18.46 -5.08 16.01
CA ILE A 209 18.79 -5.64 17.33
C ILE A 209 19.52 -6.97 17.16
N LEU A 210 20.53 -7.18 18.01
CA LEU A 210 21.22 -8.45 18.11
C LEU A 210 20.50 -9.31 19.13
N THR A 211 19.98 -10.46 18.69
CA THR A 211 19.32 -11.43 19.56
C THR A 211 20.21 -12.67 19.66
N THR A 212 20.68 -12.98 20.86
CA THR A 212 21.44 -14.20 21.11
C THR A 212 20.50 -15.28 21.65
N THR A 213 20.44 -16.43 20.97
CA THR A 213 19.70 -17.61 21.43
C THR A 213 20.67 -18.75 21.75
N GLY A 214 20.41 -19.48 22.83
CA GLY A 214 21.31 -20.52 23.36
C GLY A 214 22.31 -19.99 24.40
N GLY A 215 23.36 -20.77 24.70
CA GLY A 215 24.40 -20.40 25.67
C GLY A 215 24.33 -21.09 27.04
N GLY A 216 23.54 -22.16 27.19
CA GLY A 216 23.61 -23.05 28.35
C GLY A 216 24.79 -24.03 28.27
N THR A 217 25.06 -24.77 29.36
CA THR A 217 26.14 -25.78 29.41
C THR A 217 26.00 -26.78 28.26
N GLY A 218 27.02 -26.85 27.39
CA GLY A 218 27.05 -27.76 26.23
C GLY A 218 26.33 -27.25 24.97
N THR A 219 25.80 -26.02 24.95
CA THR A 219 25.13 -25.44 23.76
C THR A 219 25.87 -24.20 23.26
N VAL A 220 26.11 -24.12 21.95
CA VAL A 220 26.72 -22.93 21.32
C VAL A 220 25.68 -21.79 21.25
N ALA A 221 26.05 -20.60 21.72
CA ALA A 221 25.22 -19.42 21.55
C ALA A 221 25.26 -18.96 20.08
N THR A 222 24.09 -18.72 19.49
CA THR A 222 23.96 -18.15 18.15
C THR A 222 23.41 -16.73 18.26
N THR A 223 24.09 -15.77 17.62
CA THR A 223 23.65 -14.38 17.59
C THR A 223 23.07 -14.08 16.22
N GLN A 224 21.82 -13.61 16.19
CA GLN A 224 21.10 -13.24 14.97
C GLN A 224 20.79 -11.75 14.98
N LEU A 225 20.87 -11.12 13.80
CA LEU A 225 20.44 -9.75 13.59
C LEU A 225 18.95 -9.75 13.23
N GLN A 226 18.12 -9.12 14.04
CA GLN A 226 16.71 -8.87 13.71
C GLN A 226 16.53 -7.38 13.38
N THR A 227 15.77 -7.06 12.34
CA THR A 227 15.53 -5.68 11.90
C THR A 227 14.04 -5.36 11.93
N PHE A 228 13.70 -4.18 12.45
CA PHE A 228 12.34 -3.66 12.55
C PHE A 228 12.26 -2.33 11.81
N GLN A 229 11.35 -2.22 10.85
CA GLN A 229 11.15 -1.00 10.09
C GLN A 229 10.28 -0.01 10.87
N THR A 230 10.79 1.20 11.05
CA THR A 230 10.06 2.36 11.56
C THR A 230 9.63 3.28 10.41
N GLY A 231 8.75 4.23 10.69
CA GLY A 231 8.20 5.19 9.74
C GLY A 231 6.89 4.72 9.11
N VAL A 232 6.63 5.17 7.89
CA VAL A 232 5.35 4.99 7.20
C VAL A 232 5.51 4.03 6.02
N THR A 233 4.62 3.05 5.95
CA THR A 233 4.35 2.25 4.76
C THR A 233 2.96 2.61 4.26
N LEU A 234 2.82 2.86 2.96
CA LEU A 234 1.54 3.18 2.35
C LEU A 234 1.39 2.34 1.08
N ASP A 235 0.45 1.40 1.11
CA ASP A 235 -0.01 0.69 -0.07
C ASP A 235 -1.29 1.34 -0.58
N ILE A 236 -1.32 1.68 -1.87
CA ILE A 236 -2.44 2.41 -2.48
C ILE A 236 -2.79 1.83 -3.85
N THR A 237 -4.08 1.64 -4.10
CA THR A 237 -4.59 1.15 -5.39
C THR A 237 -5.76 2.02 -5.84
N PRO A 238 -5.52 3.03 -6.70
CA PRO A 238 -6.57 3.88 -7.23
C PRO A 238 -7.24 3.22 -8.45
N VAL A 239 -8.53 3.44 -8.64
CA VAL A 239 -9.31 3.05 -9.82
C VAL A 239 -10.15 4.24 -10.24
N VAL A 240 -9.96 4.71 -11.48
CA VAL A 240 -10.76 5.79 -12.04
C VAL A 240 -12.04 5.20 -12.64
N ASN A 241 -13.18 5.58 -12.07
CA ASN A 241 -14.50 5.13 -12.51
C ASN A 241 -15.14 6.12 -13.50
N ALA A 242 -16.30 5.74 -14.03
CA ALA A 242 -17.16 6.66 -14.76
C ALA A 242 -17.63 7.82 -13.86
N GLY A 243 -17.85 9.00 -14.44
CA GLY A 243 -18.35 10.16 -13.69
C GLY A 243 -17.30 10.90 -12.85
N ASN A 244 -16.00 10.77 -13.15
CA ASN A 244 -14.89 11.42 -12.44
C ASN A 244 -14.77 11.06 -10.95
N PHE A 245 -15.25 9.87 -10.58
CA PHE A 245 -14.99 9.29 -9.26
C PHE A 245 -13.71 8.47 -9.29
N ILE A 246 -12.91 8.57 -8.23
CA ILE A 246 -11.75 7.72 -8.00
C ILE A 246 -12.02 6.89 -6.75
N THR A 247 -12.05 5.56 -6.93
CA THR A 247 -12.04 4.62 -5.80
C THR A 247 -10.60 4.34 -5.42
N VAL A 248 -10.26 4.47 -4.15
CA VAL A 248 -8.91 4.24 -3.66
C VAL A 248 -8.97 3.22 -2.54
N ALA A 249 -8.32 2.08 -2.73
CA ALA A 249 -8.01 1.13 -1.66
C ALA A 249 -6.68 1.51 -1.03
N LEU A 250 -6.67 1.65 0.29
CA LEU A 250 -5.56 2.18 1.09
C LEU A 250 -5.22 1.24 2.24
N HIS A 251 -3.94 1.06 2.46
CA HIS A 251 -3.39 0.37 3.63
C HIS A 251 -2.17 1.14 4.17
N PRO A 252 -2.40 2.26 4.90
CA PRO A 252 -1.36 2.93 5.66
C PRO A 252 -0.98 2.16 6.93
N THR A 253 0.32 2.01 7.14
CA THR A 253 0.93 1.48 8.36
C THR A 253 1.97 2.47 8.87
N VAL A 254 1.89 2.88 10.13
CA VAL A 254 2.82 3.79 10.80
C VAL A 254 3.48 3.06 11.98
N ASN A 255 4.79 2.87 11.90
CA ASN A 255 5.61 2.28 12.95
C ASN A 255 6.45 3.36 13.63
N SER A 256 6.40 3.42 14.95
CA SER A 256 7.15 4.41 15.75
C SER A 256 7.82 3.76 16.94
N LEU A 257 8.99 4.26 17.35
CA LEU A 257 9.65 3.81 18.56
C LEU A 257 8.91 4.39 19.77
N ALA A 258 8.20 3.54 20.51
CA ALA A 258 7.46 3.91 21.71
C ALA A 258 8.37 4.04 22.94
N GLY A 259 9.51 3.36 22.94
CA GLY A 259 10.48 3.40 24.02
C GLY A 259 11.49 2.27 23.92
N VAL A 260 12.39 2.18 24.89
CA VAL A 260 13.35 1.09 25.02
C VAL A 260 13.27 0.55 26.44
N ALA A 261 12.95 -0.74 26.58
CA ALA A 261 12.87 -1.42 27.86
C ALA A 261 13.95 -2.51 27.92
N ASN A 262 14.86 -2.45 28.89
CA ASN A 262 15.96 -3.41 29.04
C ASN A 262 16.83 -3.56 27.78
N GLY A 263 17.02 -2.48 27.02
CA GLY A 263 17.76 -2.50 25.74
C GLY A 263 16.97 -3.06 24.55
N ILE A 264 15.69 -3.41 24.73
CA ILE A 264 14.80 -3.89 23.67
C ILE A 264 13.88 -2.73 23.23
N PRO A 265 13.89 -2.33 21.95
CA PRO A 265 13.00 -1.30 21.43
C PRO A 265 11.55 -1.81 21.39
N GLN A 266 10.63 -1.00 21.90
CA GLN A 266 9.20 -1.22 21.78
C GLN A 266 8.69 -0.42 20.59
N ILE A 267 8.11 -1.11 19.61
CA ILE A 267 7.57 -0.48 18.40
C ILE A 267 6.04 -0.37 18.55
N ALA A 268 5.53 0.85 18.45
CA ALA A 268 4.10 1.11 18.31
C ALA A 268 3.73 1.13 16.83
N THR A 269 2.83 0.23 16.44
CA THR A 269 2.31 0.11 15.08
C THR A 269 0.87 0.59 15.02
N ARG A 270 0.57 1.43 14.05
CA ARG A 270 -0.79 1.87 13.69
C ARG A 270 -1.05 1.38 12.28
N ASP A 271 -2.12 0.63 12.11
CA ASP A 271 -2.44 -0.01 10.83
C ASP A 271 -3.91 0.24 10.52
N THR A 272 -4.22 0.59 9.28
CA THR A 272 -5.60 0.85 8.86
C THR A 272 -5.77 0.38 7.43
N GLN A 273 -6.86 -0.34 7.15
CA GLN A 273 -7.21 -0.79 5.81
C GLN A 273 -8.63 -0.31 5.48
N THR A 274 -8.79 0.33 4.32
CA THR A 274 -10.07 0.91 3.92
C THR A 274 -10.12 1.15 2.42
N THR A 275 -11.34 1.26 1.90
CA THR A 275 -11.61 1.61 0.50
C THR A 275 -12.58 2.77 0.49
N VAL A 276 -12.17 3.85 -0.14
CA VAL A 276 -12.97 5.08 -0.22
C VAL A 276 -13.22 5.46 -1.67
N ALA A 277 -14.28 6.22 -1.93
CA ALA A 277 -14.56 6.80 -3.23
C ALA A 277 -14.78 8.30 -3.06
N MET A 278 -14.11 9.10 -3.89
CA MET A 278 -14.15 10.56 -3.86
C MET A 278 -14.00 11.13 -5.27
N HIS A 279 -14.34 12.39 -5.46
CA HIS A 279 -14.11 13.07 -6.73
C HIS A 279 -12.64 13.43 -6.94
N GLU A 280 -12.28 13.72 -8.20
CA GLU A 280 -11.00 14.36 -8.53
C GLU A 280 -10.85 15.67 -7.74
N ASP A 281 -9.66 15.91 -7.19
CA ASP A 281 -9.30 17.07 -6.35
C ASP A 281 -10.04 17.17 -5.00
N GLU A 282 -10.85 16.17 -4.62
CA GLU A 282 -11.53 16.13 -3.34
C GLU A 282 -10.66 15.45 -2.28
N THR A 283 -10.45 16.14 -1.15
CA THR A 283 -9.73 15.56 -0.01
C THR A 283 -10.70 14.85 0.92
N LEU A 284 -10.47 13.55 1.15
CA LEU A 284 -11.22 12.77 2.12
C LEU A 284 -10.39 12.46 3.36
N VAL A 285 -11.03 12.53 4.53
CA VAL A 285 -10.46 12.10 5.82
C VAL A 285 -10.88 10.66 6.09
N ILE A 286 -9.90 9.78 6.28
CA ILE A 286 -10.10 8.33 6.19
C ILE A 286 -10.13 7.65 7.57
N GLY A 287 -9.69 8.33 8.62
CA GLY A 287 -9.86 7.84 9.99
C GLY A 287 -9.03 8.59 11.02
N GLY A 288 -9.46 8.45 12.28
CA GLY A 288 -8.81 8.87 13.52
C GLY A 288 -8.60 7.66 14.42
N LEU A 289 -7.37 7.15 14.56
CA LEU A 289 -7.08 6.09 15.54
C LEU A 289 -6.88 6.74 16.92
N ILE A 290 -7.84 6.54 17.82
CA ILE A 290 -7.82 7.08 19.18
C ILE A 290 -7.00 6.14 20.07
N GLN A 291 -5.91 6.63 20.65
CA GLN A 291 -5.13 5.89 21.65
C GLN A 291 -5.12 6.64 22.97
N ASP A 292 -5.71 6.05 24.02
CA ASP A 292 -5.72 6.59 25.38
C ASP A 292 -4.68 5.88 26.22
N THR A 293 -3.62 6.58 26.61
CA THR A 293 -2.71 6.10 27.66
C THR A 293 -2.98 6.92 28.91
N THR A 294 -3.49 6.27 29.97
CA THR A 294 -3.61 6.89 31.29
C THR A 294 -2.72 6.15 32.28
N THR A 295 -1.64 6.81 32.70
CA THR A 295 -0.75 6.33 33.74
C THR A 295 -1.15 6.99 35.07
N ARG A 296 -1.47 6.18 36.08
CA ARG A 296 -1.73 6.68 37.44
C ARG A 296 -0.59 6.25 38.36
N THR A 297 0.26 7.19 38.74
CA THR A 297 1.32 6.98 39.73
C THR A 297 0.81 7.41 41.09
N THR A 298 0.81 6.52 42.07
CA THR A 298 0.45 6.86 43.45
C THR A 298 1.65 6.67 44.37
N THR A 299 2.17 7.75 44.91
CA THR A 299 3.24 7.74 45.91
C THR A 299 2.60 7.99 47.27
N LYS A 300 2.74 7.08 48.23
CA LYS A 300 2.14 7.22 49.57
C LYS A 300 3.11 6.89 50.68
N ILE A 301 2.96 7.54 51.83
CA ILE A 301 3.66 7.16 53.06
C ILE A 301 3.02 5.87 53.60
N PRO A 302 3.78 4.80 53.88
CA PRO A 302 3.24 3.57 54.47
C PRO A 302 2.49 3.85 55.79
N LEU A 303 1.44 3.08 56.07
CA LEU A 303 0.48 3.26 57.18
C LEU A 303 -0.40 4.52 57.12
N LEU A 304 0.19 5.71 56.93
CA LEU A 304 -0.56 6.98 56.97
C LEU A 304 -1.37 7.24 55.69
N GLY A 305 -0.89 6.78 54.54
CA GLY A 305 -1.58 6.91 53.26
C GLY A 305 -2.79 6.00 53.08
N ASP A 306 -2.95 4.99 53.95
CA ASP A 306 -4.04 4.00 53.91
C ASP A 306 -5.18 4.29 54.89
N LEU A 307 -5.07 5.36 55.69
CA LEU A 307 -6.12 5.76 56.63
C LEU A 307 -7.39 6.19 55.88
N PRO A 308 -8.57 5.65 56.22
CA PRO A 308 -9.83 6.15 55.71
C PRO A 308 -10.00 7.62 56.15
N LEU A 309 -10.54 8.47 55.27
CA LEU A 309 -10.74 9.92 55.43
C LEU A 309 -9.46 10.79 55.43
N LEU A 310 -8.38 10.38 56.09
CA LEU A 310 -7.17 11.20 56.27
C LEU A 310 -6.01 10.86 55.31
N GLY A 311 -6.02 9.69 54.69
CA GLY A 311 -4.92 9.21 53.84
C GLY A 311 -4.66 10.04 52.58
N ARG A 312 -5.59 10.92 52.17
CA ARG A 312 -5.44 11.80 50.99
C ARG A 312 -4.34 12.85 51.12
N VAL A 313 -4.01 13.29 52.34
CA VAL A 313 -2.95 14.30 52.58
C VAL A 313 -1.56 13.64 52.60
N PHE A 314 -1.51 12.32 52.82
CA PHE A 314 -0.29 11.52 52.93
C PHE A 314 0.01 10.68 51.68
N ARG A 315 -0.71 10.96 50.58
CA ARG A 315 -0.50 10.35 49.27
C ARG A 315 -0.47 11.45 48.20
N ASN A 316 0.44 11.30 47.24
CA ASN A 316 0.47 12.06 46.01
C ASN A 316 -0.03 11.16 44.88
N GLU A 317 -0.96 11.66 44.08
CA GLU A 317 -1.47 10.97 42.90
C GLU A 317 -1.11 11.82 41.68
N GLU A 318 -0.31 11.24 40.80
CA GLU A 318 0.02 11.84 39.51
C GLU A 318 -0.72 11.06 38.43
N LEU A 319 -1.57 11.77 37.69
CA LEU A 319 -2.33 11.24 36.56
C LEU A 319 -1.68 11.82 35.29
N ASP A 320 -1.01 10.98 34.53
CA ASP A 320 -0.43 11.33 33.24
C ASP A 320 -1.28 10.69 32.14
N GLY A 321 -2.00 11.51 31.39
CA GLY A 321 -2.88 11.10 30.31
C GLY A 321 -2.34 11.60 28.98
N GLN A 322 -1.88 10.71 28.11
CA GLN A 322 -1.52 11.04 26.73
C GLN A 322 -2.52 10.40 25.79
N ARG A 323 -3.19 11.23 24.98
CA ARG A 323 -4.18 10.78 24.01
C ARG A 323 -3.92 11.39 22.63
N ASN A 324 -3.36 10.57 21.75
CA ASN A 324 -2.95 10.97 20.41
C ASN A 324 -3.89 10.35 19.38
N GLU A 325 -4.34 11.16 18.42
CA GLU A 325 -5.20 10.79 17.31
C GLU A 325 -4.41 10.82 16.00
N LEU A 326 -4.46 9.73 15.23
CA LEU A 326 -3.85 9.68 13.89
C LEU A 326 -4.90 10.00 12.83
N ILE A 327 -4.78 11.17 12.18
CA ILE A 327 -5.61 11.61 11.06
C ILE A 327 -4.89 11.31 9.75
N ILE A 328 -5.60 10.67 8.82
CA ILE A 328 -5.08 10.38 7.47
C ILE A 328 -6.00 11.05 6.46
N THR A 329 -5.45 11.91 5.61
CA THR A 329 -6.17 12.56 4.52
C THR A 329 -5.61 12.14 3.18
N VAL A 330 -6.45 11.92 2.18
CA VAL A 330 -6.04 11.55 0.82
C VAL A 330 -6.74 12.44 -0.18
N THR A 331 -6.00 12.93 -1.18
CA THR A 331 -6.49 13.74 -2.29
C THR A 331 -6.02 13.12 -3.60
N PRO A 332 -6.93 12.72 -4.52
CA PRO A 332 -6.56 12.15 -5.80
C PRO A 332 -6.59 13.20 -6.92
N HIS A 333 -5.62 13.11 -7.83
CA HIS A 333 -5.53 13.95 -9.03
C HIS A 333 -5.35 13.06 -10.27
N VAL A 334 -6.18 13.23 -11.31
CA VAL A 334 -6.02 12.46 -12.55
C VAL A 334 -5.13 13.24 -13.51
N VAL A 335 -3.97 12.67 -13.83
CA VAL A 335 -3.03 13.31 -14.77
C VAL A 335 -3.50 13.10 -16.19
N ARG A 336 -3.72 14.21 -16.89
CA ARG A 336 -4.01 14.23 -18.32
C ARG A 336 -2.72 14.62 -19.04
N LEU A 337 -2.08 13.64 -19.69
CA LEU A 337 -0.89 13.91 -20.50
C LEU A 337 -1.29 14.83 -21.66
N VAL A 338 -0.89 16.10 -21.59
CA VAL A 338 -0.94 16.99 -22.75
C VAL A 338 0.26 16.65 -23.60
N THR A 339 0.06 16.04 -24.77
CA THR A 339 1.10 15.94 -25.78
C THR A 339 1.59 17.36 -26.07
N PRO A 340 2.87 17.71 -25.84
CA PRO A 340 3.38 18.99 -26.27
C PRO A 340 3.12 19.11 -27.77
N ALA A 341 2.43 20.17 -28.20
CA ALA A 341 2.30 20.47 -29.61
C ALA A 341 3.71 20.45 -30.24
N PRO A 342 3.90 19.90 -31.45
CA PRO A 342 5.20 19.90 -32.09
C PRO A 342 5.69 21.36 -32.13
N SER A 343 6.76 21.64 -31.37
CA SER A 343 7.36 22.96 -31.36
C SER A 343 7.73 23.31 -32.79
N LYS A 344 7.15 24.39 -33.32
CA LYS A 344 7.49 24.93 -34.63
C LYS A 344 9.02 24.94 -34.76
N PRO A 345 9.61 24.39 -35.83
CA PRO A 345 11.06 24.28 -35.95
C PRO A 345 11.68 25.64 -35.69
N VAL A 346 12.56 25.71 -34.68
CA VAL A 346 13.39 26.87 -34.43
C VAL A 346 14.18 27.09 -35.71
N PRO A 347 14.07 28.25 -36.38
CA PRO A 347 14.89 28.51 -37.55
C PRO A 347 16.35 28.55 -37.06
N THR A 348 17.10 27.51 -37.42
CA THR A 348 18.54 27.49 -37.28
C THR A 348 19.07 28.64 -38.12
N GLY A 349 19.44 29.75 -37.48
CA GLY A 349 20.10 30.85 -38.16
C GLY A 349 21.31 30.29 -38.88
N THR A 350 21.31 30.38 -40.20
CA THR A 350 22.49 30.10 -41.02
C THR A 350 23.60 31.03 -40.51
N PRO A 351 24.79 30.52 -40.14
CA PRO A 351 25.91 31.39 -39.79
C PRO A 351 26.18 32.33 -40.98
N PRO A 352 26.54 33.60 -40.75
CA PRO A 352 26.98 34.47 -41.84
C PRO A 352 28.14 33.78 -42.55
N GLY A 353 28.02 33.60 -43.86
CA GLY A 353 29.10 33.05 -44.66
C GLY A 353 30.32 33.95 -44.53
N ASP A 354 31.48 33.34 -44.27
CA ASP A 354 32.78 33.99 -44.44
C ASP A 354 32.93 34.34 -45.93
N GLU A 355 32.56 35.58 -46.23
CA GLU A 355 32.77 36.22 -47.52
C GLU A 355 34.28 36.39 -47.71
N GLY A 356 34.77 35.85 -48.83
CA GLY A 356 36.19 35.57 -49.01
C GLY A 356 37.09 36.80 -49.12
N THR A 357 38.26 36.70 -48.52
CA THR A 357 39.46 37.38 -48.99
C THR A 357 40.44 36.35 -49.56
N ARG A 358 40.23 36.00 -50.83
CA ARG A 358 41.33 35.66 -51.74
C ARG A 358 41.47 36.86 -52.65
N ASP A 359 42.63 37.51 -52.61
CA ASP A 359 43.34 37.99 -53.81
C ASP A 359 44.63 38.71 -53.40
N ALA A 360 45.76 38.03 -53.62
CA ALA A 360 47.04 38.65 -53.92
C ALA A 360 47.90 37.66 -54.71
N ARG A 361 47.64 37.58 -56.02
CA ARG A 361 48.60 37.07 -57.01
C ARG A 361 49.76 38.06 -57.08
N GLY A 362 50.99 37.55 -57.03
CA GLY A 362 52.21 38.35 -57.08
C GLY A 362 52.54 38.93 -58.46
N ASN A 363 53.44 39.92 -58.45
CA ASN A 363 54.47 40.14 -59.47
C ASN A 363 55.47 41.21 -58.98
N GLY A 364 56.79 40.94 -59.10
CA GLY A 364 57.81 41.99 -59.29
C GLY A 364 59.02 41.99 -58.35
N SER A 365 60.18 41.56 -58.89
CA SER A 365 61.58 41.84 -58.47
C SER A 365 62.15 40.95 -57.34
N ALA A 366 63.23 40.17 -57.51
CA ALA A 366 64.27 40.09 -58.54
C ALA A 366 64.76 38.64 -58.72
#